data_AF-A0A7W1L785-F1
#
_entry.id   AF-A0A7W1L785-F1
#
_cell.length_a   1.000
_cell.length_b   1.000
_cell.length_c   1.000
_cell.angle_alpha   90.00
_cell.angle_beta   90.00
_cell.angle_gamma   90.00
#
_symmetry.space_group_name_H-M   'P 1'
#
loop_
_entity.id
_entity.type
_entity.pdbx_description
1 polymer ?
#
loop_
_entity_poly.entity_id
_entity_poly.type
_entity_poly.pdbx_seq_one_letter_code
_entity_poly.pdbx_strand_id
1 'polypeptide(L)'
;MPNEVFLGRRVPDVMRDRIGLALALVAALTISACSIVRVGYEAIPWYAFWQLDRYWALDSAQAAYGQGSIEELLRWHRRSELPEYARWLRRINERIQAPIDLAEAMSWRKAMNGFWTRAVQRIAPELTEIVVTLRTEQVEQMKKRMASENDDYRKEYLPEDLSERQTRRIKRIEERIEYYLGGMTDRQRELVRQMAAMMPQNEQVWFQERVARQQ
;
A
#
# COMPACT_ATOMS: atom_id res chain seq x y z
N MET A 1 -42.09 14.99 -60.58
CA MET A 1 -41.75 13.97 -59.56
C MET A 1 -40.81 14.61 -58.55
N PRO A 2 -41.13 14.56 -57.25
CA PRO A 2 -40.39 15.24 -56.19
C PRO A 2 -39.28 14.34 -55.62
N ASN A 3 -38.18 14.93 -55.17
CA ASN A 3 -37.32 14.32 -54.16
C ASN A 3 -37.21 15.30 -52.99
N GLU A 4 -38.15 15.15 -52.06
CA GLU A 4 -37.91 15.56 -50.68
C GLU A 4 -37.02 14.53 -49.96
N VAL A 5 -36.56 14.95 -48.78
CA VAL A 5 -36.13 14.14 -47.63
C VAL A 5 -34.63 13.88 -47.53
N PHE A 6 -33.98 14.59 -46.60
CA PHE A 6 -33.57 13.98 -45.33
C PHE A 6 -33.55 15.03 -44.21
N LEU A 7 -34.66 15.05 -43.47
CA LEU A 7 -34.85 15.77 -42.22
C LEU A 7 -33.73 15.42 -41.23
N GLY A 8 -33.12 16.47 -40.66
CA GLY A 8 -32.28 16.36 -39.48
C GLY A 8 -33.05 15.64 -38.38
N ARG A 9 -32.63 14.42 -38.06
CA ARG A 9 -33.14 13.68 -36.91
C ARG A 9 -32.74 14.45 -35.65
N ARG A 10 -33.66 15.22 -35.09
CA ARG A 10 -33.52 15.75 -33.73
C ARG A 10 -33.43 14.55 -32.80
N VAL A 11 -32.30 14.45 -32.10
CA VAL A 11 -32.14 13.47 -31.02
C VAL A 11 -33.26 13.72 -30.01
N PRO A 12 -34.08 12.72 -29.66
CA PRO A 12 -35.15 12.88 -28.69
C PRO A 12 -34.61 13.45 -27.38
N ASP A 13 -35.32 14.37 -26.71
CA ASP A 13 -34.82 15.07 -25.52
C ASP A 13 -34.38 14.09 -24.41
N VAL A 14 -35.07 12.95 -24.26
CA VAL A 14 -34.70 11.85 -23.35
C VAL A 14 -33.31 11.27 -23.65
N MET A 15 -32.92 11.23 -24.92
CA MET A 15 -31.63 10.72 -25.37
C MET A 15 -30.54 11.79 -25.18
N ARG A 16 -30.88 13.09 -25.29
CA ARG A 16 -29.99 14.21 -24.95
C ARG A 16 -29.71 14.29 -23.44
N ASP A 17 -30.71 14.04 -22.59
CA ASP A 17 -30.56 14.01 -21.13
C ASP A 17 -29.71 12.82 -20.67
N ARG A 18 -29.89 11.65 -21.28
CA ARG A 18 -29.07 10.46 -21.02
C ARG A 18 -27.62 10.63 -21.46
N ILE A 19 -27.40 11.27 -22.61
CA ILE A 19 -26.05 11.63 -23.09
C ILE A 19 -25.42 12.68 -22.16
N GLY A 20 -26.18 13.69 -21.72
CA GLY A 20 -25.72 14.69 -20.76
C GLY A 20 -25.33 14.08 -19.41
N LEU A 21 -26.13 13.15 -18.88
CA LEU A 21 -25.84 12.42 -17.65
C LEU A 21 -24.62 11.51 -17.82
N ALA A 22 -24.50 10.79 -18.94
CA ALA A 22 -23.34 9.95 -19.23
C ALA A 22 -22.05 10.78 -19.35
N LEU A 23 -22.10 11.94 -20.02
CA LEU A 23 -20.97 12.87 -20.12
C LEU A 23 -20.62 13.47 -18.76
N ALA A 24 -21.61 13.82 -17.92
CA ALA A 24 -21.38 14.30 -16.56
C ALA A 24 -20.74 13.22 -15.67
N LEU A 25 -21.16 11.96 -15.80
CA LEU A 25 -20.57 10.83 -15.08
C LEU A 25 -19.14 10.55 -15.56
N VAL A 26 -18.87 10.57 -16.86
CA VAL A 26 -17.52 10.42 -17.41
C VAL A 26 -16.63 11.60 -17.00
N ALA A 27 -17.14 12.83 -17.00
CA ALA A 27 -16.43 14.00 -16.50
C ALA A 27 -16.11 13.87 -15.00
N ALA A 28 -17.07 13.44 -14.17
CA ALA A 28 -16.85 13.21 -12.75
C ALA A 28 -15.82 12.08 -12.49
N LEU A 29 -15.87 11.00 -13.27
CA LEU A 29 -14.93 9.88 -13.19
C LEU A 29 -13.51 10.27 -13.67
N THR A 30 -13.40 11.12 -14.69
CA THR A 30 -12.10 11.60 -15.18
C THR A 30 -11.48 12.64 -14.26
N ILE A 31 -12.28 13.52 -13.64
CA ILE A 31 -11.83 14.46 -12.60
C ILE A 31 -11.37 13.71 -11.33
N SER A 32 -12.05 12.63 -10.94
CA SER A 32 -11.65 11.79 -9.81
C SER A 32 -10.45 10.88 -10.12
N ALA A 33 -10.25 10.48 -11.38
CA ALA A 33 -9.08 9.70 -11.80
C ALA A 33 -7.75 10.47 -11.65
N CYS A 34 -7.75 11.79 -11.84
CA CYS A 34 -6.59 12.64 -11.55
C CYS A 34 -6.25 12.74 -10.05
N SER A 35 -7.11 12.20 -9.19
CA SER A 35 -7.08 12.38 -7.73
C SER A 35 -7.06 11.05 -6.97
N ILE A 36 -6.78 9.90 -7.62
CA ILE A 36 -6.75 8.59 -6.95
C ILE A 36 -5.79 8.56 -5.75
N VAL A 37 -4.66 9.27 -5.86
CA VAL A 37 -3.70 9.42 -4.77
C VAL A 37 -4.31 10.20 -3.60
N ARG A 38 -5.03 11.28 -3.87
CA ARG A 38 -5.68 12.08 -2.82
C ARG A 38 -6.86 11.33 -2.21
N VAL A 39 -7.70 10.68 -3.00
CA VAL A 39 -8.83 9.86 -2.51
C VAL A 39 -8.32 8.71 -1.66
N GLY A 40 -7.30 7.98 -2.15
CA GLY A 40 -6.66 6.92 -1.39
C GLY A 40 -6.02 7.43 -0.10
N TYR A 41 -5.37 8.60 -0.15
CA TYR A 41 -4.74 9.22 1.03
C TYR A 41 -5.77 9.71 2.06
N GLU A 42 -6.91 10.25 1.61
CA GLU A 42 -8.02 10.67 2.47
C GLU A 42 -8.74 9.48 3.12
N ALA A 43 -8.65 8.28 2.55
CA ALA A 43 -9.20 7.05 3.14
C ALA A 43 -8.28 6.39 4.19
N ILE A 44 -7.00 6.82 4.29
CA ILE A 44 -6.04 6.24 5.25
C ILE A 44 -6.50 6.34 6.71
N PRO A 45 -7.08 7.46 7.22
CA PRO A 45 -7.49 7.53 8.62
C PRO A 45 -8.50 6.42 8.98
N TRP A 46 -9.52 6.25 8.13
CA TRP A 46 -10.53 5.21 8.31
C TRP A 46 -9.92 3.81 8.27
N TYR A 47 -9.06 3.53 7.28
CA TYR A 47 -8.42 2.22 7.15
C TYR A 47 -7.48 1.92 8.32
N ALA A 48 -6.67 2.90 8.74
CA ALA A 48 -5.76 2.76 9.87
C ALA A 48 -6.50 2.52 11.18
N PHE A 49 -7.60 3.25 11.41
CA PHE A 49 -8.46 3.03 12.56
C PHE A 49 -9.09 1.65 12.53
N TRP A 50 -9.67 1.24 11.40
CA TRP A 50 -10.25 -0.09 11.22
C TRP A 50 -9.24 -1.20 11.51
N GLN A 51 -7.98 -1.03 11.09
CA GLN A 51 -6.91 -1.98 11.40
C GLN A 51 -6.61 -2.04 12.90
N LEU A 52 -6.50 -0.90 13.58
CA LEU A 52 -6.24 -0.84 15.01
C LEU A 52 -7.36 -1.49 15.82
N ASP A 53 -8.61 -1.14 15.53
CA ASP A 53 -9.77 -1.72 16.19
C ASP A 53 -9.87 -3.23 15.96
N ARG A 54 -9.64 -3.66 14.71
CA ARG A 54 -9.60 -5.08 14.36
C ARG A 54 -8.52 -5.86 15.13
N TYR A 55 -7.45 -5.19 15.55
CA TYR A 55 -6.32 -5.80 16.26
C TYR A 55 -6.50 -5.80 17.78
N TRP A 56 -7.01 -4.71 18.35
CA TRP A 56 -7.06 -4.48 19.79
C TRP A 56 -8.48 -4.44 20.39
N ALA A 57 -9.53 -4.50 19.56
CA ALA A 57 -10.93 -4.43 19.97
C ALA A 57 -11.18 -3.25 20.93
N LEU A 58 -10.97 -2.04 20.41
CA LEU A 58 -10.92 -0.84 21.24
C LEU A 58 -12.29 -0.55 21.86
N ASP A 59 -12.32 -0.13 23.11
CA ASP A 59 -13.52 0.45 23.69
C ASP A 59 -13.76 1.88 23.19
N SER A 60 -14.87 2.49 23.59
CA SER A 60 -15.26 3.82 23.10
C SER A 60 -14.24 4.93 23.45
N ALA A 61 -13.59 4.85 24.60
CA ALA A 61 -12.61 5.84 25.03
C ALA A 61 -11.31 5.67 24.23
N GLN A 62 -10.83 4.43 24.11
CA GLN A 62 -9.65 4.09 23.31
C GLN A 62 -9.85 4.42 21.83
N ALA A 63 -11.04 4.16 21.29
CA ALA A 63 -11.39 4.44 19.90
C ALA A 63 -11.38 5.95 19.61
N ALA A 64 -11.98 6.76 20.48
CA ALA A 64 -12.00 8.21 20.33
C ALA A 64 -10.57 8.79 20.36
N TYR A 65 -9.73 8.31 21.30
CA TYR A 65 -8.33 8.70 21.37
C TYR A 65 -7.55 8.30 20.10
N GLY A 66 -7.69 7.05 19.67
CA GLY A 66 -7.00 6.52 18.51
C GLY A 66 -7.37 7.25 17.21
N GLN A 67 -8.64 7.56 17.00
CA GLN A 67 -9.07 8.32 15.83
C GLN A 67 -8.43 9.72 15.78
N GLY A 68 -8.47 10.47 16.89
CA GLY A 68 -7.83 11.79 16.95
C GLY A 68 -6.32 11.74 16.72
N SER A 69 -5.66 10.72 17.26
CA SER A 69 -4.22 10.49 17.10
C SER A 69 -3.83 10.20 15.64
N ILE A 70 -4.61 9.37 14.94
CA ILE A 70 -4.40 9.06 13.52
C ILE A 70 -4.58 10.31 12.65
N GLU A 71 -5.59 11.12 12.93
CA GLU A 71 -5.84 12.37 12.19
C GLU A 71 -4.70 13.37 12.36
N GLU A 72 -4.19 13.56 13.58
CA GLU A 72 -3.02 14.41 13.84
C GLU A 72 -1.76 13.85 13.16
N LEU A 73 -1.53 12.54 13.25
CA LEU A 73 -0.41 11.88 12.59
C LEU A 73 -0.43 12.11 11.07
N LEU A 74 -1.58 11.96 10.43
CA LEU A 74 -1.71 12.16 8.99
C LEU A 74 -1.58 13.63 8.59
N ARG A 75 -2.07 14.56 9.41
CA ARG A 75 -1.81 15.99 9.21
C ARG A 75 -0.31 16.32 9.26
N TRP A 76 0.40 15.78 10.26
CA TRP A 76 1.85 15.93 10.37
C TRP A 76 2.58 15.29 9.18
N HIS A 77 2.23 14.06 8.82
CA HIS A 77 2.86 13.33 7.72
C HIS A 77 2.68 14.06 6.39
N ARG A 78 1.47 14.58 6.13
CA ARG A 78 1.19 15.38 4.93
C ARG A 78 1.99 16.67 4.87
N ARG A 79 2.12 17.38 5.99
CA ARG A 79 2.83 18.67 6.05
C ARG A 79 4.35 18.53 6.05
N SER A 80 4.87 17.47 6.67
CA SER A 80 6.30 17.35 6.98
C SER A 80 7.00 16.29 6.12
N GLU A 81 6.47 15.07 6.08
CA GLU A 81 7.16 13.93 5.46
C GLU A 81 6.89 13.81 3.95
N LEU A 82 5.65 13.98 3.49
CA LEU A 82 5.33 13.87 2.05
C LEU A 82 6.16 14.82 1.16
N PRO A 83 6.39 16.10 1.52
CA PRO A 83 7.25 16.97 0.72
C PRO A 83 8.71 16.49 0.65
N GLU A 84 9.21 15.87 1.73
CA GLU A 84 10.56 15.29 1.75
C GLU A 84 10.65 14.04 0.89
N TYR A 85 9.64 13.17 0.96
CA TYR A 85 9.57 11.99 0.10
C TYR A 85 9.57 12.42 -1.38
N ALA A 86 8.74 13.42 -1.74
CA ALA A 86 8.67 13.94 -3.10
C ALA A 86 9.98 14.58 -3.55
N ARG A 87 10.70 15.29 -2.68
CA ARG A 87 12.04 15.83 -2.99
C ARG A 87 13.06 14.70 -3.21
N TRP A 88 13.07 13.71 -2.34
CA TRP A 88 14.01 12.61 -2.41
C TRP A 88 13.77 11.71 -3.62
N LEU A 89 12.51 11.37 -3.91
CA LEU A 89 12.13 10.59 -5.09
C LEU A 89 12.46 11.33 -6.40
N ARG A 90 12.29 12.65 -6.46
CA ARG A 90 12.72 13.44 -7.63
C ARG A 90 14.22 13.34 -7.89
N ARG A 91 15.04 13.45 -6.83
CA ARG A 91 16.49 13.27 -6.95
C ARG A 91 16.87 11.87 -7.41
N ILE A 92 16.18 10.83 -6.91
CA ILE A 92 16.38 9.46 -7.39
C ILE A 92 16.03 9.38 -8.87
N ASN A 93 14.87 9.89 -9.29
CA ASN A 93 14.43 9.86 -10.68
C ASN A 93 15.41 10.55 -11.66
N GLU A 94 16.02 11.66 -11.23
CA GLU A 94 17.09 12.33 -11.99
C GLU A 94 18.37 11.48 -12.02
N ARG A 95 18.71 10.82 -10.91
CA ARG A 95 19.94 10.04 -10.80
C ARG A 95 19.90 8.71 -11.55
N ILE A 96 18.75 8.04 -11.62
CA ILE A 96 18.63 6.73 -12.28
C ILE A 96 18.77 6.79 -13.81
N GLN A 97 18.93 7.99 -14.40
CA GLN A 97 19.18 8.16 -15.83
C GLN A 97 20.59 7.69 -16.28
N ALA A 98 21.47 7.38 -15.33
CA ALA A 98 22.79 6.80 -15.55
C ALA A 98 22.99 5.55 -14.68
N PRO A 99 23.95 4.66 -15.00
CA PRO A 99 24.25 3.49 -14.19
C PRO A 99 24.42 3.84 -12.71
N ILE A 100 23.90 2.98 -11.83
CA ILE A 100 23.88 3.17 -10.38
C ILE A 100 24.82 2.13 -9.77
N ASP A 101 25.64 2.55 -8.80
CA ASP A 101 26.48 1.62 -8.06
C ASP A 101 25.84 1.15 -6.74
N LEU A 102 26.50 0.18 -6.09
CA LEU A 102 26.01 -0.37 -4.82
C LEU A 102 26.00 0.67 -3.68
N ALA A 103 26.98 1.58 -3.64
CA ALA A 103 27.09 2.57 -2.58
C ALA A 103 25.92 3.55 -2.64
N GLU A 104 25.54 3.96 -3.84
CA GLU A 104 24.38 4.81 -4.10
C GLU A 104 23.08 4.12 -3.69
N ALA A 105 22.86 2.87 -4.12
CA ALA A 105 21.68 2.09 -3.75
C ALA A 105 21.57 1.94 -2.22
N MET A 106 22.69 1.70 -1.54
CA MET A 106 22.74 1.60 -0.07
C MET A 106 22.46 2.96 0.61
N SER A 107 22.92 4.07 0.03
CA SER A 107 22.61 5.41 0.53
C SER A 107 21.11 5.72 0.45
N TRP A 108 20.43 5.29 -0.61
CA TRP A 108 18.98 5.44 -0.76
C TRP A 108 18.23 4.59 0.24
N ARG A 109 18.66 3.33 0.45
CA ARG A 109 18.10 2.48 1.51
C ARG A 109 18.23 3.13 2.89
N LYS A 110 19.38 3.76 3.19
CA LYS A 110 19.60 4.48 4.45
C LYS A 110 18.65 5.68 4.60
N ALA A 111 18.47 6.46 3.53
CA ALA A 111 17.52 7.57 3.53
C ALA A 111 16.08 7.10 3.74
N MET A 112 15.65 6.03 3.05
CA MET A 112 14.34 5.39 3.24
C MET A 112 14.12 4.94 4.69
N ASN A 113 15.11 4.27 5.28
CA ASN A 113 15.04 3.87 6.69
C ASN A 113 14.95 5.08 7.62
N GLY A 114 15.60 6.20 7.28
CA GLY A 114 15.47 7.45 8.04
C GLY A 114 14.04 7.99 8.05
N PHE A 115 13.33 7.94 6.93
CA PHE A 115 11.89 8.28 6.85
C PHE A 115 11.06 7.37 7.76
N TRP A 116 11.29 6.06 7.67
CA TRP A 116 10.60 5.08 8.51
C TRP A 116 10.84 5.30 10.01
N THR A 117 12.09 5.50 10.42
CA THR A 117 12.44 5.74 11.83
C THR A 117 11.74 6.96 12.40
N ARG A 118 11.68 8.08 11.65
CA ARG A 118 10.96 9.29 12.11
C ARG A 118 9.47 9.05 12.25
N ALA A 119 8.86 8.35 11.29
CA ALA A 119 7.45 8.00 11.37
C ALA A 119 7.15 7.16 12.62
N VAL A 120 7.95 6.10 12.88
CA VAL A 120 7.78 5.26 14.07
C VAL A 120 7.98 6.07 15.37
N GLN A 121 8.99 6.93 15.43
CA GLN A 121 9.24 7.79 16.60
C GLN A 121 8.08 8.76 16.86
N ARG A 122 7.42 9.29 15.82
CA ARG A 122 6.25 10.17 15.95
C ARG A 122 5.01 9.43 16.44
N ILE A 123 4.85 8.17 16.02
CA ILE A 123 3.68 7.33 16.30
C ILE A 123 3.76 6.68 17.69
N ALA A 124 4.97 6.33 18.14
CA ALA A 124 5.17 5.53 19.35
C ALA A 124 4.51 6.09 20.62
N PRO A 125 4.53 7.40 20.92
CA PRO A 125 3.84 7.94 22.10
C PRO A 125 2.32 7.69 22.05
N GLU A 126 1.70 7.95 20.90
CA GLU A 126 0.24 7.80 20.72
C GLU A 126 -0.19 6.33 20.85
N LEU A 127 0.62 5.40 20.32
CA LEU A 127 0.35 3.97 20.50
C LEU A 127 0.51 3.54 21.95
N THR A 128 1.47 4.12 22.68
CA THR A 128 1.71 3.77 24.08
C THR A 128 0.50 4.11 24.95
N GLU A 129 -0.11 5.28 24.75
CA GLU A 129 -1.34 5.69 25.45
C GLU A 129 -2.49 4.69 25.28
N ILE A 130 -2.61 4.07 24.10
CA ILE A 130 -3.60 3.01 23.88
C ILE A 130 -3.14 1.70 24.54
N VAL A 131 -1.92 1.26 24.26
CA VAL A 131 -1.41 -0.06 24.66
C VAL A 131 -1.41 -0.25 26.18
N VAL A 132 -1.09 0.79 26.95
CA VAL A 132 -1.07 0.71 28.43
C VAL A 132 -2.47 0.64 29.05
N THR A 133 -3.52 0.93 28.29
CA THR A 133 -4.92 0.85 28.73
C THR A 133 -5.61 -0.44 28.31
N LEU A 134 -4.92 -1.33 27.58
CA LEU A 134 -5.51 -2.59 27.13
C LEU A 134 -5.84 -3.49 28.31
N ARG A 135 -7.08 -3.98 28.32
CA ARG A 135 -7.57 -4.96 29.29
C ARG A 135 -7.09 -6.35 28.92
N THR A 136 -7.08 -7.26 29.90
CA THR A 136 -6.66 -8.65 29.72
C THR A 136 -7.36 -9.33 28.55
N GLU A 137 -8.67 -9.12 28.40
CA GLU A 137 -9.45 -9.73 27.31
C GLU A 137 -9.01 -9.22 25.92
N GLN A 138 -8.66 -7.93 25.82
CA GLN A 138 -8.16 -7.32 24.58
C GLN A 138 -6.77 -7.85 24.22
N VAL A 139 -5.89 -8.06 25.23
CA VAL A 139 -4.57 -8.67 25.04
C VAL A 139 -4.69 -10.11 24.55
N GLU A 140 -5.58 -10.91 25.11
CA GLU A 140 -5.80 -12.29 24.66
C GLU A 140 -6.40 -12.36 23.25
N GLN A 141 -7.30 -11.44 22.91
CA GLN A 141 -7.82 -11.31 21.54
C GLN A 141 -6.70 -10.95 20.54
N MET A 142 -5.84 -10.00 20.90
CA MET A 142 -4.68 -9.60 20.10
C MET A 142 -3.76 -10.81 19.84
N LYS A 143 -3.42 -11.59 20.88
CA LYS A 143 -2.59 -12.81 20.75
C LYS A 143 -3.23 -13.85 19.84
N LYS A 144 -4.55 -14.07 19.97
CA LYS A 144 -5.29 -15.00 19.10
C LYS A 144 -5.21 -14.57 17.64
N ARG A 145 -5.35 -13.27 17.36
CA ARG A 145 -5.18 -12.72 16.00
C ARG A 145 -3.76 -12.88 15.50
N MET A 146 -2.75 -12.56 16.31
CA MET A 146 -1.33 -12.78 15.97
C MET A 146 -1.07 -14.23 15.56
N ALA A 147 -1.60 -15.20 16.33
CA ALA A 147 -1.46 -16.63 16.02
C ALA A 147 -2.11 -16.99 14.67
N SER A 148 -3.34 -16.53 14.42
CA SER A 148 -4.03 -16.75 13.14
C SER A 148 -3.25 -16.18 11.96
N GLU A 149 -2.74 -14.95 12.07
CA GLU A 149 -1.97 -14.31 11.00
C GLU A 149 -0.60 -14.98 10.79
N ASN A 150 -0.01 -15.56 11.84
CA ASN A 150 1.20 -16.36 11.73
C ASN A 150 0.93 -17.68 10.98
N ASP A 151 -0.22 -18.32 11.21
CA ASP A 151 -0.62 -19.52 10.48
C ASP A 151 -0.82 -19.22 9.00
N ASP A 152 -1.47 -18.10 8.67
CA ASP A 152 -1.66 -17.65 7.29
C ASP A 152 -0.31 -17.32 6.62
N TYR A 153 0.60 -16.67 7.36
CA TYR A 153 1.97 -16.43 6.87
C TYR A 153 2.69 -17.75 6.55
N ARG A 154 2.63 -18.76 7.42
CA ARG A 154 3.28 -20.06 7.14
C ARG A 154 2.71 -20.70 5.87
N LYS A 155 1.38 -20.71 5.71
CA LYS A 155 0.72 -21.27 4.51
C LYS A 155 1.15 -20.57 3.22
N GLU A 156 1.30 -19.25 3.26
CA GLU A 156 1.61 -18.44 2.08
C GLU A 156 3.11 -18.45 1.72
N TYR A 157 3.98 -18.35 2.74
CA TYR A 157 5.41 -18.09 2.56
C TYR A 157 6.30 -19.29 2.85
N LEU A 158 5.83 -20.28 3.61
CA LEU A 158 6.61 -21.43 4.08
C LEU A 158 5.93 -22.78 3.79
N PRO A 159 5.50 -23.07 2.54
CA PRO A 159 5.01 -24.41 2.20
C PRO A 159 6.10 -25.45 2.46
N GLU A 160 5.69 -26.67 2.83
CA GLU A 160 6.59 -27.75 3.22
C GLU A 160 7.51 -28.19 2.08
N ASP A 161 6.99 -28.24 0.85
CA ASP A 161 7.81 -28.50 -0.34
C ASP A 161 8.72 -27.30 -0.65
N LEU A 162 10.03 -27.56 -0.63
CA LEU A 162 11.07 -26.57 -0.91
C LEU A 162 11.03 -26.08 -2.37
N SER A 163 10.65 -26.96 -3.31
CA SER A 163 10.55 -26.60 -4.73
C SER A 163 9.38 -25.63 -4.96
N GLU A 164 8.21 -25.96 -4.40
CA GLU A 164 7.06 -25.08 -4.38
C GLU A 164 7.38 -23.73 -3.70
N ARG A 165 8.05 -23.76 -2.54
CA ARG A 165 8.46 -22.55 -1.81
C ARG A 165 9.28 -21.62 -2.68
N GLN A 166 10.30 -22.15 -3.35
CA GLN A 166 11.18 -21.38 -4.22
C GLN A 166 10.43 -20.81 -5.43
N THR A 167 9.56 -21.62 -6.05
CA THR A 167 8.75 -21.20 -7.20
C THR A 167 7.81 -20.04 -6.83
N ARG A 168 7.08 -20.16 -5.71
CA ARG A 168 6.18 -19.10 -5.21
C ARG A 168 6.96 -17.82 -4.88
N ARG A 169 8.15 -17.96 -4.28
CA ARG A 169 9.01 -16.83 -3.94
C ARG A 169 9.47 -16.07 -5.19
N ILE A 170 9.99 -16.77 -6.20
CA ILE A 170 10.42 -16.16 -7.47
C ILE A 170 9.24 -15.42 -8.12
N LYS A 171 8.08 -16.06 -8.19
CA LYS A 171 6.86 -15.45 -8.73
C LYS A 171 6.47 -14.16 -8.00
N ARG A 172 6.49 -14.13 -6.67
CA ARG A 172 6.20 -12.91 -5.87
C ARG A 172 7.23 -11.78 -6.09
N ILE A 173 8.47 -12.12 -6.42
CA ILE A 173 9.50 -11.11 -6.74
C ILE A 173 9.24 -10.56 -8.15
N GLU A 174 8.97 -11.45 -9.12
CA GLU A 174 8.61 -11.11 -10.50
C GLU A 174 7.38 -10.17 -10.55
N GLU A 175 6.27 -10.57 -9.93
CA GLU A 175 5.02 -9.78 -9.89
C GLU A 175 5.22 -8.40 -9.24
N ARG A 176 6.08 -8.32 -8.22
CA ARG A 176 6.37 -7.05 -7.55
C ARG A 176 7.23 -6.13 -8.40
N ILE A 177 8.19 -6.68 -9.13
CA ILE A 177 8.98 -5.89 -10.09
C ILE A 177 8.07 -5.39 -11.22
N GLU A 178 7.21 -6.25 -11.75
CA GLU A 178 6.22 -5.88 -12.77
C GLU A 178 5.26 -4.79 -12.28
N TYR A 179 4.81 -4.85 -11.02
CA TYR A 179 3.96 -3.82 -10.42
C TYR A 179 4.62 -2.42 -10.43
N TYR A 180 5.93 -2.34 -10.16
CA TYR A 180 6.64 -1.05 -10.08
C TYR A 180 7.21 -0.58 -11.43
N LEU A 181 7.69 -1.49 -12.28
CA LEU A 181 8.39 -1.16 -13.52
C LEU A 181 7.52 -1.34 -14.77
N GLY A 182 6.32 -1.92 -14.63
CA GLY A 182 5.44 -2.27 -15.73
C GLY A 182 5.81 -3.61 -16.38
N GLY A 183 5.15 -3.90 -17.50
CA GLY A 183 5.32 -5.16 -18.22
C GLY A 183 6.76 -5.40 -18.67
N MET A 184 7.22 -6.65 -18.52
CA MET A 184 8.57 -7.08 -18.86
C MET A 184 8.57 -7.95 -20.12
N THR A 185 9.58 -7.77 -20.98
CA THR A 185 9.90 -8.73 -22.05
C THR A 185 10.31 -10.08 -21.48
N ASP A 186 10.22 -11.15 -22.27
CA ASP A 186 10.63 -12.49 -21.84
C ASP A 186 12.09 -12.54 -21.35
N ARG A 187 12.97 -11.77 -22.01
CA ARG A 187 14.36 -11.64 -21.59
C ARG A 187 14.50 -10.97 -20.22
N GLN A 188 13.76 -9.90 -19.96
CA GLN A 188 13.79 -9.22 -18.65
C GLN A 188 13.21 -10.10 -17.55
N ARG A 189 12.13 -10.82 -17.86
CA ARG A 189 11.49 -11.78 -16.96
C ARG A 189 12.48 -12.88 -16.54
N GLU A 190 13.20 -13.44 -17.50
CA GLU A 190 14.21 -14.46 -17.24
C GLU A 190 15.37 -13.92 -16.37
N LEU A 191 15.86 -12.71 -16.64
CA LEU A 191 16.87 -12.06 -15.80
C LEU A 191 16.37 -11.87 -14.36
N VAL A 192 15.12 -11.44 -14.18
CA VAL A 192 14.50 -11.29 -12.86
C VAL A 192 14.40 -12.62 -12.13
N ARG A 193 14.02 -13.71 -12.82
CA ARG A 193 13.94 -15.05 -12.23
C ARG A 193 15.30 -15.56 -11.76
N GLN A 194 16.33 -15.38 -12.58
CA GLN A 194 17.71 -15.75 -12.22
C GLN A 194 18.21 -14.95 -11.02
N MET A 195 17.99 -13.63 -11.03
CA MET A 195 18.32 -12.77 -9.88
C MET A 195 17.57 -13.22 -8.63
N ALA A 196 16.25 -13.42 -8.72
CA ALA A 196 15.43 -13.88 -7.60
C ALA A 196 15.91 -15.23 -7.05
N ALA A 197 16.33 -16.15 -7.92
CA ALA A 197 16.85 -17.45 -7.50
C ALA A 197 18.16 -17.34 -6.70
N MET A 198 19.01 -16.35 -7.00
CA MET A 198 20.27 -16.10 -6.28
C MET A 198 20.10 -15.31 -4.97
N MET A 199 18.98 -14.62 -4.78
CA MET A 199 18.74 -13.84 -3.56
C MET A 199 18.55 -14.75 -2.33
N PRO A 200 19.01 -14.36 -1.13
CA PRO A 200 18.79 -15.12 0.10
C PRO A 200 17.30 -15.40 0.39
N GLN A 201 17.00 -16.63 0.82
CA GLN A 201 15.66 -17.06 1.25
C GLN A 201 15.44 -16.66 2.71
N ASN A 202 14.89 -15.46 2.93
CA ASN A 202 14.78 -14.87 4.26
C ASN A 202 13.41 -15.11 4.92
N GLU A 203 12.45 -15.76 4.26
CA GLU A 203 11.07 -15.94 4.75
C GLU A 203 11.03 -16.61 6.14
N GLN A 204 11.87 -17.62 6.35
CA GLN A 204 11.96 -18.31 7.63
C GLN A 204 12.53 -17.40 8.73
N VAL A 205 13.57 -16.63 8.40
CA VAL A 205 14.20 -15.67 9.34
C VAL A 205 13.20 -14.58 9.71
N TRP A 206 12.50 -14.02 8.73
CA TRP A 206 11.44 -13.05 8.95
C TRP A 206 10.31 -13.59 9.82
N PHE A 207 9.93 -14.85 9.62
CA PHE A 207 8.92 -15.51 10.46
C PHE A 207 9.39 -15.65 11.91
N GLN A 208 10.64 -16.05 12.14
CA GLN A 208 11.22 -16.17 13.48
C GLN A 208 11.27 -14.82 14.20
N GLU A 209 11.74 -13.77 13.52
CA GLU A 209 11.76 -12.40 14.04
C GLU A 209 10.35 -11.88 14.39
N ARG A 210 9.37 -12.19 13.53
CA ARG A 210 7.96 -11.85 13.78
C ARG A 210 7.45 -12.51 15.06
N VAL A 211 7.67 -13.81 15.23
CA VAL A 211 7.22 -14.55 16.42
C VAL A 211 7.93 -14.07 17.69
N ALA A 212 9.24 -13.80 17.61
CA ALA A 212 10.02 -13.32 18.74
C ALA A 212 9.52 -11.96 19.27
N ARG A 213 9.01 -11.09 18.39
CA ARG A 213 8.45 -9.77 18.75
C ARG A 213 7.03 -9.81 19.32
N GLN A 214 6.38 -10.99 19.30
CA GLN A 214 5.01 -11.19 19.78
C GLN A 214 4.95 -11.88 21.15
N GLN A 215 6.12 -12.23 21.71
CA GLN A 215 6.29 -12.78 23.06
C GLN A 215 6.55 -11.66 24.05
#